data_AF-A0A6I4TX09-F1
#
_entry.id   AF-A0A6I4TX09-F1
#
_cell.length_a   1.000
_cell.length_b   1.000
_cell.length_c   1.000
_cell.angle_alpha   90.00
_cell.angle_beta   90.00
_cell.angle_gamma   90.00
#
_symmetry.space_group_name_H-M   'P 1'
#
loop_
_entity.id
_entity.type
_entity.pdbx_description
1 polymer ?
#
loop_
_entity_poly.entity_id
_entity_poly.type
_entity_poly.pdbx_seq_one_letter_code
_entity_poly.pdbx_strand_id
1 'polypeptide(L)' 'MTLPQPNTGRRPEAAAGKRVNVTLRNGMRPAESWAADGRAGCNWSLNGHPFDITHFKIV' A
#
# COMPACT_ATOMS: atom_id res chain seq x y z
N MET A 1 -0.04 3.87 -17.78
CA MET A 1 -0.56 3.16 -16.59
C MET A 1 0.62 2.73 -15.74
N THR A 2 0.72 3.18 -14.49
CA THR A 2 1.83 2.80 -13.59
C THR A 2 1.69 1.32 -13.18
N LEU A 3 2.79 0.57 -13.21
CA LEU A 3 2.84 -0.81 -12.73
C LEU A 3 2.78 -0.83 -11.19
N PRO A 4 2.23 -1.88 -10.57
CA PRO A 4 2.33 -2.08 -9.12
C PRO A 4 3.79 -2.16 -8.69
N GLN A 5 4.15 -1.42 -7.65
CA GLN A 5 5.46 -1.38 -7.03
C GLN A 5 5.46 -2.21 -5.73
N PRO A 6 6.56 -2.91 -5.40
CA PRO A 6 6.66 -3.62 -4.14
C PRO A 6 6.77 -2.65 -2.96
N ASN A 7 6.11 -2.96 -1.85
CA ASN A 7 6.32 -2.25 -0.59
C ASN A 7 7.63 -2.72 0.05
N THR A 8 8.50 -1.78 0.40
CA THR A 8 9.80 -2.06 1.06
C THR A 8 9.76 -1.88 2.58
N GLY A 9 8.56 -1.87 3.18
CA GLY A 9 8.39 -1.66 4.62
C GLY A 9 8.28 -0.20 5.03
N ARG A 10 8.29 0.75 4.07
CA ARG A 10 8.22 2.19 4.30
C ARG A 10 7.45 2.85 3.17
N ARG A 11 6.75 3.96 3.49
CA ARG A 11 6.08 4.77 2.48
C ARG A 11 7.12 5.37 1.52
N PRO A 12 7.01 5.16 0.20
CA PRO A 12 7.86 5.83 -0.76
C PRO A 12 7.49 7.31 -0.87
N GLU A 13 8.47 8.17 -1.13
CA GLU A 13 8.26 9.62 -1.27
C GLU A 13 7.24 9.95 -2.36
N ALA A 14 7.28 9.21 -3.47
CA ALA A 14 6.35 9.38 -4.59
C ALA A 14 4.87 9.19 -4.22
N ALA A 15 4.57 8.48 -3.13
CA ALA A 15 3.21 8.25 -2.64
C ALA A 15 2.75 9.28 -1.59
N ALA A 16 3.62 10.20 -1.14
CA ALA A 16 3.23 11.22 -0.17
C ALA A 16 2.08 12.10 -0.71
N GLY A 17 1.02 12.24 0.09
CA GLY A 17 -0.18 13.03 -0.27
C GLY A 17 -1.07 12.39 -1.34
N LYS A 18 -0.79 11.16 -1.77
CA LYS A 18 -1.54 10.47 -2.83
C LYS A 18 -2.39 9.33 -2.27
N ARG A 19 -3.18 8.72 -3.15
CA ARG A 19 -3.90 7.48 -2.87
C ARG A 19 -3.22 6.30 -3.55
N VAL A 20 -3.40 5.11 -3.00
CA VAL A 20 -2.84 3.87 -3.52
C VAL A 20 -3.87 2.76 -3.54
N ASN A 21 -3.87 1.97 -4.60
CA ASN A 21 -4.48 0.63 -4.59
C ASN A 21 -3.43 -0.35 -4.08
N VAL A 22 -3.80 -1.25 -3.17
CA VAL A 22 -2.85 -2.16 -2.51
C VAL A 22 -3.19 -3.63 -2.77
N THR A 23 -2.17 -4.47 -2.72
CA THR A 23 -2.31 -5.92 -2.60
C THR A 23 -1.78 -6.32 -1.23
N LEU A 24 -2.61 -6.98 -0.44
CA LEU A 24 -2.26 -7.44 0.90
C LEU A 24 -1.61 -8.82 0.83
N ARG A 25 -0.84 -9.19 1.86
CA ARG A 25 -0.14 -10.47 1.94
C ARG A 25 -1.07 -11.69 1.86
N ASN A 26 -2.27 -11.59 2.42
CA ASN A 26 -3.30 -12.62 2.33
C ASN A 26 -3.98 -12.71 0.94
N GLY A 27 -3.49 -11.97 -0.06
CA GLY A 27 -4.02 -11.94 -1.42
C GLY A 27 -5.19 -10.99 -1.62
N MET A 28 -5.74 -10.38 -0.56
CA MET A 28 -6.83 -9.42 -0.69
C MET A 28 -6.39 -8.16 -1.46
N ARG A 29 -7.31 -7.66 -2.28
CA ARG A 29 -7.18 -6.40 -3.03
C ARG A 29 -8.39 -5.53 -2.69
N PRO A 30 -8.26 -4.57 -1.77
CA PRO A 30 -9.34 -3.65 -1.43
C PRO A 30 -9.88 -2.97 -2.68
N ALA A 31 -11.21 -2.86 -2.78
CA ALA A 31 -11.87 -2.24 -3.95
C ALA A 31 -11.61 -0.72 -4.02
N GLU A 32 -11.46 -0.09 -2.86
CA GLU A 32 -11.17 1.34 -2.75
C GLU A 32 -9.68 1.61 -2.60
N SER A 33 -9.21 2.70 -3.22
CA SER A 33 -7.88 3.23 -2.97
C SER A 33 -7.77 3.78 -1.55
N TRP A 34 -6.59 3.73 -0.93
CA TRP A 34 -6.34 4.22 0.42
C TRP A 34 -5.45 5.47 0.40
N ALA A 35 -5.63 6.36 1.36
CA ALA A 35 -4.66 7.43 1.57
C ALA A 35 -3.30 6.83 1.97
N ALA A 36 -2.24 7.19 1.26
CA ALA A 36 -0.89 6.66 1.47
C ALA A 36 -0.19 7.23 2.72
N ASP A 37 -0.84 8.14 3.45
CA ASP A 37 -0.30 8.83 4.62
C ASP A 37 -0.20 7.95 5.88
N GLY A 38 -0.83 6.77 5.86
CA GLY A 38 -0.74 5.76 6.90
C GLY A 38 -1.55 6.04 8.17
N ARG A 39 -2.37 7.10 8.19
CA ARG A 39 -3.16 7.48 9.37
C ARG A 39 -4.45 6.68 9.54
N ALA A 40 -5.00 6.14 8.44
CA ALA A 40 -6.32 5.50 8.41
C ALA A 40 -6.29 4.04 7.90
N GLY A 41 -5.22 3.29 8.17
CA GLY A 41 -5.13 1.85 7.84
C GLY A 41 -4.11 1.48 6.75
N CYS A 42 -3.51 2.47 6.07
CA CYS A 42 -2.41 2.23 5.12
C CYS A 42 -1.08 2.02 5.87
N ASN A 43 -0.94 0.89 6.56
CA ASN A 43 0.29 0.54 7.25
C ASN A 43 1.34 0.02 6.26
N TRP A 44 2.42 0.77 6.10
CA TRP A 44 3.54 0.43 5.21
C TRP A 44 4.51 -0.58 5.82
N SER A 45 4.47 -0.81 7.12
CA SER A 45 5.39 -1.73 7.80
C SER A 45 5.15 -3.17 7.33
N LEU A 46 6.22 -3.96 7.23
CA LEU A 46 6.17 -5.38 6.92
C LEU A 46 6.53 -6.18 8.17
N ASN A 47 5.52 -6.64 8.91
CA ASN A 47 5.70 -7.23 10.23
C ASN A 47 5.33 -8.71 10.29
N GLY A 48 4.97 -9.33 9.16
CA GLY A 48 4.44 -10.69 9.18
C GLY A 48 2.91 -10.75 9.05
N HIS A 49 2.22 -9.62 9.11
CA HIS A 49 0.77 -9.59 9.27
C HIS A 49 0.05 -9.99 7.97
N PRO A 50 -1.10 -10.69 8.02
CA PRO A 50 -1.89 -11.02 6.83
C PRO A 50 -2.30 -9.79 6.00
N PHE A 51 -2.40 -8.63 6.65
CA PHE A 51 -2.75 -7.35 6.02
C PHE A 51 -1.53 -6.46 5.70
N ASP A 52 -0.32 -7.01 5.75
CA ASP A 52 0.87 -6.32 5.24
C ASP A 52 0.65 -5.98 3.76
N ILE A 53 0.87 -4.71 3.39
CA ILE A 53 0.85 -4.28 1.99
C ILE A 53 2.08 -4.90 1.31
N THR A 54 1.90 -5.77 0.32
CA THR A 54 3.02 -6.36 -0.44
C THR A 54 3.34 -5.55 -1.69
N HIS A 55 2.32 -5.04 -2.34
CA HIS A 55 2.43 -4.21 -3.53
C HIS A 55 1.43 -3.07 -3.46
N PHE A 56 1.77 -1.96 -4.08
CA PHE A 56 0.90 -0.80 -4.19
C PHE A 56 1.01 -0.19 -5.58
N LYS A 57 -0.04 0.53 -5.97
CA LYS A 57 -0.06 1.34 -7.18
C LYS A 57 -0.63 2.70 -6.85
N ILE A 58 0.15 3.74 -7.09
CA ILE A 58 -0.30 5.13 -6.96
C ILE A 58 -1.40 5.38 -7.99
N VAL A 59 -2.49 6.00 -7.53
CA VAL A 59 -3.64 6.43 -8.35
C VAL A 59 -3.47 7.89 -8.72
#